data_AF-A0A2L0FBR0-F1
#
_entry.id   AF-A0A2L0FBR0-F1
#
_cell.length_a   1.000
_cell.length_b   1.000
_cell.length_c   1.000
_cell.angle_alpha   90.00
_cell.angle_beta   90.00
_cell.angle_gamma   90.00
#
_symmetry.space_group_name_H-M   'P 1'
#
loop_
_entity.id
_entity.type
_entity.pdbx_description
1 polymer ?
#
loop_
_entity_poly.entity_id
_entity_poly.type
_entity_poly.pdbx_seq_one_letter_code
_entity_poly.pdbx_strand_id
1 'polypeptide(L)'
;MTLTLDLDTSLAARLQSEARRRGTTEAAIVEELLRAKLPAPASLADAVEEWLIEDQTSDPAELERRERDLAALKEGLNAAHSSDRKLFP
;
A
#
# COMPACT_ATOMS: atom_id res chain seq x y z
N MET A 1 9.17 -9.16 6.70
CA MET A 1 9.42 -9.82 5.40
C MET A 1 10.93 -9.78 5.17
N THR A 2 11.54 -10.89 4.78
CA THR A 2 13.00 -11.00 4.62
C THR A 2 13.32 -11.20 3.14
N LEU A 3 14.22 -10.39 2.60
CA LEU A 3 14.73 -10.51 1.23
C LEU A 3 16.14 -11.08 1.28
N THR A 4 16.40 -12.14 0.50
CA THR A 4 17.74 -12.71 0.34
C THR A 4 18.32 -12.25 -0.99
N LEU A 5 19.53 -11.69 -0.95
CA LEU A 5 20.25 -11.21 -2.13
C LEU A 5 21.57 -11.95 -2.24
N ASP A 6 21.78 -12.63 -3.36
CA ASP A 6 23.07 -13.26 -3.66
C ASP A 6 24.03 -12.21 -4.19
N LEU A 7 25.11 -11.95 -3.45
CA LEU A 7 26.15 -11.00 -3.82
C LEU A 7 27.42 -11.77 -4.21
N ASP A 8 28.14 -11.26 -5.20
CA ASP A 8 29.48 -11.77 -5.48
C ASP A 8 30.44 -11.44 -4.32
N THR A 9 31.48 -12.25 -4.17
CA THR A 9 32.45 -12.15 -3.06
C THR A 9 33.12 -10.78 -2.98
N SER A 10 33.36 -10.13 -4.14
CA SER A 10 34.04 -8.83 -4.18
C SER A 10 33.11 -7.72 -3.66
N LEU A 11 31.84 -7.76 -4.04
CA LEU A 11 30.83 -6.82 -3.59
C LEU A 11 30.51 -6.99 -2.11
N ALA A 12 30.42 -8.24 -1.62
CA ALA A 12 30.25 -8.53 -0.20
C ALA A 12 31.40 -7.95 0.65
N ALA A 13 32.65 -8.13 0.21
CA ALA A 13 33.82 -7.58 0.90
C ALA A 13 33.80 -6.05 0.94
N ARG A 14 33.42 -5.40 -0.16
CA ARG A 14 33.28 -3.93 -0.23
C ARG A 14 32.19 -3.42 0.69
N LEU A 15 31.03 -4.09 0.72
CA LEU A 15 29.91 -3.74 1.59
C LEU A 15 30.31 -3.84 3.07
N GLN A 16 30.98 -4.92 3.46
CA GLN A 16 31.47 -5.11 4.82
C GLN A 16 32.51 -4.04 5.22
N SER A 17 33.42 -3.68 4.32
CA SER A 17 34.40 -2.61 4.57
C SER A 17 33.71 -1.26 4.78
N GLU A 18 32.69 -0.96 3.98
CA GLU A 18 31.94 0.30 4.09
C GLU A 18 31.10 0.33 5.38
N ALA A 19 30.50 -0.80 5.76
CA ALA A 19 29.77 -0.96 7.02
C ALA A 19 30.66 -0.63 8.23
N ARG A 20 31.87 -1.20 8.26
CA ARG A 20 32.88 -0.90 9.29
C ARG A 20 33.28 0.57 9.29
N ARG A 21 33.53 1.16 8.11
CA ARG A 21 33.93 2.57 7.99
C ARG A 21 32.88 3.52 8.53
N ARG A 22 31.60 3.22 8.30
CA ARG A 22 30.46 4.03 8.76
C ARG A 22 29.97 3.67 10.17
N GLY A 23 30.51 2.62 10.80
CA GLY A 23 30.04 2.13 12.09
C GLY A 23 28.60 1.60 12.05
N THR A 24 28.18 1.02 10.93
CA THR A 24 26.83 0.51 10.71
C THR A 24 26.84 -0.96 10.23
N THR A 25 25.68 -1.52 9.91
CA THR A 25 25.55 -2.89 9.37
C THR A 25 25.50 -2.90 7.85
N GLU A 26 25.87 -4.02 7.25
CA GLU A 26 25.74 -4.28 5.81
C GLU A 26 24.29 -4.10 5.34
N ALA A 27 23.33 -4.60 6.14
CA ALA A 27 21.90 -4.47 5.88
C ALA A 27 21.44 -3.01 5.85
N ALA A 28 21.91 -2.16 6.77
CA ALA A 28 21.54 -0.74 6.80
C ALA A 28 22.05 0.00 5.55
N ILE A 29 23.27 -0.33 5.09
CA ILE A 29 23.80 0.25 3.84
C ILE A 29 22.98 -0.22 2.64
N VAL A 30 22.65 -1.51 2.56
CA VAL A 30 21.81 -2.04 1.48
C VAL A 30 20.43 -1.38 1.47
N GLU A 31 19.82 -1.20 2.64
CA GLU A 31 18.53 -0.50 2.75
C GLU A 31 18.64 0.94 2.25
N GLU A 32 19.66 1.68 2.66
CA GLU A 32 19.90 3.05 2.21
C GLU A 32 20.05 3.12 0.67
N LEU A 33 20.86 2.24 0.10
CA LEU A 33 21.11 2.18 -1.34
C LEU A 33 19.85 1.79 -2.12
N LEU A 34 19.08 0.83 -1.63
CA LEU A 34 17.81 0.43 -2.25
C LEU A 34 16.80 1.57 -2.17
N ARG A 35 16.65 2.21 -1.01
CA ARG A 35 15.72 3.33 -0.80
C ARG A 35 16.05 4.51 -1.70
N ALA A 36 17.33 4.79 -1.94
CA ALA A 36 17.78 5.84 -2.86
C ALA A 36 17.51 5.52 -4.34
N LYS A 37 17.21 4.25 -4.67
CA LYS A 37 16.90 3.78 -6.02
C LYS A 37 15.43 3.45 -6.25
N LEU A 38 14.63 3.39 -5.19
CA LEU A 38 13.20 3.28 -5.34
C LEU A 38 12.67 4.50 -6.09
N PRO A 39 11.66 4.32 -6.97
CA PRO A 39 10.96 5.45 -7.54
C PRO A 39 10.45 6.34 -6.41
N ALA A 40 10.36 7.65 -6.68
CA ALA A 40 9.69 8.54 -5.75
C ALA A 40 8.31 7.94 -5.42
N PRO A 41 7.89 7.92 -4.14
CA PRO A 41 6.57 7.44 -3.81
C PRO A 41 5.57 8.22 -4.66
N ALA A 42 4.68 7.49 -5.34
CA ALA A 42 3.56 8.09 -6.04
C ALA A 42 2.89 9.08 -5.07
N SER A 43 2.51 10.26 -5.54
CA SER A 43 1.81 11.19 -4.67
C SER A 43 0.55 10.50 -4.14
N LEU A 44 0.06 10.92 -2.98
CA LEU A 44 -1.19 10.35 -2.46
C LEU A 44 -2.32 10.48 -3.50
N ALA A 45 -2.31 11.55 -4.30
CA ALA A 45 -3.25 11.74 -5.38
C ALA A 45 -3.10 10.65 -6.47
N ASP A 46 -1.86 10.35 -6.90
CA ASP A 46 -1.60 9.31 -7.91
C ASP A 46 -2.02 7.92 -7.42
N ALA A 47 -1.75 7.59 -6.15
CA ALA A 47 -2.16 6.32 -5.56
C ALA A 47 -3.68 6.18 -5.44
N VAL A 48 -4.38 7.28 -5.13
CA VAL A 48 -5.85 7.31 -5.11
C VAL A 48 -6.42 7.20 -6.52
N GLU A 49 -5.80 7.85 -7.50
CA GLU A 49 -6.21 7.78 -8.91
C GLU A 49 -6.02 6.37 -9.47
N GLU A 50 -4.88 5.72 -9.21
CA GLU A 50 -4.63 4.34 -9.61
C GLU A 50 -5.63 3.39 -8.96
N TRP A 51 -5.93 3.58 -7.67
CA TRP A 51 -6.95 2.80 -6.99
C TRP A 51 -8.36 3.00 -7.57
N LEU A 52 -8.72 4.23 -7.94
CA LEU A 52 -9.99 4.53 -8.61
C LEU A 52 -10.07 3.91 -10.00
N ILE A 53 -8.95 3.83 -10.73
CA ILE A 53 -8.87 3.17 -12.03
C ILE A 53 -9.05 1.66 -11.89
N GLU A 54 -8.39 1.04 -10.89
CA GLU A 54 -8.53 -0.40 -10.62
C GLU A 54 -9.96 -0.78 -10.22
N ASP A 55 -10.67 0.09 -9.50
CA ASP A 55 -12.06 -0.15 -9.09
C ASP A 55 -13.10 0.27 -10.14
N GLN A 56 -12.69 0.86 -11.27
CA GLN A 56 -13.62 1.16 -12.36
C GLN A 56 -14.12 -0.13 -13.01
N THR A 57 -15.41 -0.38 -12.83
CA THR A 57 -16.14 -1.44 -13.54
C THR A 57 -17.25 -0.82 -14.40
N SER A 58 -17.35 -1.30 -15.65
CA SER A 58 -18.47 -0.97 -16.56
C SER A 58 -19.47 -2.13 -16.69
N ASP A 59 -19.33 -3.18 -15.88
CA ASP A 59 -20.27 -4.30 -15.87
C ASP A 59 -21.58 -3.89 -15.15
N PRO A 60 -22.72 -3.83 -15.87
CA PRO A 60 -23.99 -3.43 -15.27
C PRO A 60 -24.43 -4.33 -14.12
N ALA A 61 -24.16 -5.63 -14.18
CA ALA A 61 -24.59 -6.57 -13.15
C ALA A 61 -23.79 -6.40 -11.84
N GLU A 62 -22.50 -6.07 -11.94
CA GLU A 62 -21.63 -5.74 -10.81
C GLU A 62 -22.11 -4.45 -10.14
N LEU A 63 -22.43 -3.42 -10.93
CA LEU A 63 -22.94 -2.15 -10.43
C LEU A 63 -24.29 -2.32 -9.71
N GLU A 64 -25.25 -3.03 -10.30
CA GLU A 64 -26.53 -3.34 -9.66
C GLU A 64 -26.38 -4.14 -8.36
N ARG A 65 -25.36 -5.03 -8.28
CA ARG A 65 -25.06 -5.75 -7.03
C ARG A 65 -24.52 -4.79 -5.97
N ARG A 66 -23.54 -3.95 -6.32
CA ARG A 66 -22.93 -2.97 -5.41
C ARG A 66 -23.97 -1.96 -4.89
N GLU A 67 -24.90 -1.52 -5.73
CA GLU A 67 -26.01 -0.64 -5.32
C GLU A 67 -26.91 -1.29 -4.27
N ARG A 68 -27.26 -2.57 -4.47
CA ARG A 68 -28.07 -3.33 -3.49
C ARG A 68 -27.34 -3.52 -2.17
N ASP A 69 -26.06 -3.88 -2.22
CA ASP A 69 -25.24 -4.06 -1.02
C ASP A 69 -25.09 -2.74 -0.25
N LEU A 70 -24.92 -1.62 -0.96
CA LEU A 70 -24.87 -0.29 -0.37
C LEU A 70 -26.19 0.11 0.28
N ALA A 71 -27.33 -0.19 -0.35
CA ALA A 71 -28.66 0.08 0.22
C ALA A 71 -28.87 -0.71 1.52
N ALA A 72 -28.52 -2.01 1.52
CA ALA A 72 -28.60 -2.87 2.69
C ALA A 72 -27.69 -2.38 3.83
N LEU A 73 -26.47 -1.93 3.50
CA LEU A 73 -25.56 -1.34 4.48
C LEU A 73 -26.13 -0.07 5.12
N LYS A 74 -26.68 0.85 4.31
CA LYS A 74 -27.32 2.08 4.81
C LYS A 74 -28.48 1.78 5.75
N GLU A 75 -29.31 0.80 5.39
CA GLU A 75 -30.42 0.35 6.23
C GLU A 75 -29.91 -0.25 7.55
N GLY A 76 -28.89 -1.12 7.49
CA GLY A 76 -28.25 -1.69 8.68
C GLY A 76 -27.64 -0.63 9.60
N LEU A 77 -26.99 0.39 9.04
CA LEU A 77 -26.44 1.51 9.81
C LEU A 77 -27.54 2.37 10.45
N ASN A 78 -28.64 2.62 9.74
CA ASN A 78 -29.79 3.31 10.31
C ASN A 78 -30.43 2.49 11.44
N ALA A 79 -30.55 1.18 11.30
CA ALA A 79 -31.12 0.29 12.31
C ALA A 79 -30.23 0.15 13.56
N ALA A 80 -28.91 0.14 13.38
CA ALA A 80 -27.94 0.10 14.46
C ALA A 80 -27.75 1.47 15.14
N HIS A 81 -28.18 2.56 14.51
CA HIS A 81 -28.07 3.91 15.06
C HIS A 81 -29.12 4.12 16.16
N SER A 82 -28.66 4.47 17.35
CA SER A 82 -29.49 4.53 18.56
C SER A 82 -30.39 5.77 18.68
N SER A 83 -30.44 6.61 17.66
CA SER A 83 -31.23 7.85 17.64
C SER A 83 -32.29 7.78 16.56
N ASP A 84 -33.47 8.33 16.86
CA ASP A 84 -34.64 8.37 15.97
C ASP A 84 -34.38 9.06 14.63
N ARG A 85 -33.30 9.84 14.54
CA ARG A 85 -32.88 10.46 13.28
C ARG A 85 -32.07 9.46 12.46
N LYS A 86 -32.59 9.10 11.28
CA LYS A 86 -31.86 8.34 10.27
C LYS A 86 -30.58 9.07 9.85
N LEU A 87 -29.50 8.32 9.71
CA LEU A 87 -28.20 8.79 9.18
C LEU A 87 -28.28 9.00 7.66
N PHE A 88 -29.03 8.13 6.98
CA PHE A 88 -29.25 8.17 5.54
C PHE A 88 -30.76 8.24 5.26
N PRO A 89 -31.26 9.28 4.56
CA PRO A 89 -32.68 9.44 4.24
C PRO A 89 -33.18 8.42 3.22
#